data_AF-A0A838MWX2-F1
#
_entry.id   AF-A0A838MWX2-F1
#
_cell.length_a   1.000
_cell.length_b   1.000
_cell.length_c   1.000
_cell.angle_alpha   90.00
_cell.angle_beta   90.00
_cell.angle_gamma   90.00
#
_symmetry.space_group_name_H-M   'P 1'
#
loop_
_entity.id
_entity.type
_entity.pdbx_description
1 polymer ?
#
loop_
_entity_poly.entity_id
_entity_poly.type
_entity_poly.pdbx_seq_one_letter_code
_entity_poly.pdbx_strand_id
1 'polypeptide(L)'
;MNKRFAPGLLMRRARFFVGCFACALAAISAAGQENSAAAKEPAAAVHVSLALAGDKSIFRTGEPVRLVLSFTAERAGYQLDTTTTKPASPIDDVIISPVSGSNRWLDEYSFAGRYYPDYSSIATLSAKPVRVELTMNDWIRFEHPGRYTVRVKTSRVRRTNSPREFGIAPTLETNAVSFDVKAMSEAEETAEVRRLATLLDAAKNWQEEAKLAEELSYLTGAPSTREKVRRFLSGAGKSGNYFQNIFFGLYMARDRVLA
;
A
#
# COMPACT_ATOMS: atom_id res chain seq x y z
N MET A 1 59.07 19.99 25.74
CA MET A 1 59.15 18.51 25.79
C MET A 1 58.62 17.99 24.45
N ASN A 2 59.48 17.59 23.50
CA ASN A 2 59.97 16.21 23.26
C ASN A 2 58.81 15.19 23.14
N LYS A 3 58.64 14.36 22.10
CA LYS A 3 59.44 13.91 20.95
C LYS A 3 58.52 13.22 19.91
N ARG A 4 58.99 13.19 18.65
CA ARG A 4 58.63 12.28 17.53
C ARG A 4 58.50 10.81 17.96
N PHE A 5 57.74 9.99 17.23
CA PHE A 5 58.20 8.71 16.63
C PHE A 5 57.10 8.05 15.74
N ALA A 6 57.42 7.89 14.46
CA ALA A 6 57.09 6.73 13.62
C ALA A 6 58.45 6.08 13.24
N PRO A 7 58.60 5.00 12.44
CA PRO A 7 57.74 3.89 11.98
C PRO A 7 58.43 2.50 12.15
N GLY A 8 57.90 1.40 11.59
CA GLY A 8 58.66 0.15 11.37
C GLY A 8 57.74 -1.07 11.12
N LEU A 9 57.54 -1.52 9.87
CA LEU A 9 58.39 -2.46 9.09
C LEU A 9 58.34 -3.90 9.64
N LEU A 10 57.71 -4.83 8.90
CA LEU A 10 58.41 -5.97 8.26
C LEU A 10 57.48 -6.85 7.41
N MET A 11 57.79 -6.92 6.12
CA MET A 11 57.53 -8.08 5.26
C MET A 11 58.12 -9.36 5.87
N ARG A 12 57.44 -10.51 5.71
CA ARG A 12 58.10 -11.79 5.39
C ARG A 12 57.23 -12.65 4.44
N ARG A 13 57.87 -13.02 3.32
CA ARG A 13 57.50 -14.07 2.36
C ARG A 13 58.02 -15.43 2.85
N ALA A 14 57.33 -16.53 2.53
CA ALA A 14 57.87 -17.86 2.17
C ALA A 14 56.68 -18.77 1.76
N ARG A 15 56.47 -19.14 0.49
CA ARG A 15 57.11 -20.19 -0.36
C ARG A 15 56.72 -21.64 0.00
N PHE A 16 55.98 -22.23 -0.95
CA PHE A 16 56.00 -23.61 -1.49
C PHE A 16 55.96 -24.82 -0.52
N PHE A 17 54.97 -25.69 -0.73
CA PHE A 17 55.24 -27.12 -0.94
C PHE A 17 54.16 -27.74 -1.84
N VAL A 18 54.60 -28.25 -3.00
CA VAL A 18 53.88 -29.16 -3.89
C VAL A 18 54.18 -30.57 -3.38
N GLY A 19 53.15 -31.39 -3.19
CA GLY A 19 53.30 -32.81 -2.85
C GLY A 19 52.14 -33.62 -3.43
N CYS A 20 52.43 -34.33 -4.52
CA CYS A 20 51.59 -35.38 -5.07
C CYS A 20 51.49 -36.55 -4.10
N PHE A 21 50.28 -37.08 -3.86
CA PHE A 21 50.08 -38.48 -3.53
C PHE A 21 48.81 -39.00 -4.20
N ALA A 22 48.96 -40.13 -4.88
CA ALA A 22 47.97 -40.76 -5.73
C ALA A 22 47.09 -41.77 -4.96
N CYS A 23 45.92 -42.01 -5.54
CA CYS A 23 45.08 -43.23 -5.51
C CYS A 23 44.68 -43.86 -4.17
N ALA A 24 43.37 -43.77 -3.87
CA ALA A 24 42.61 -44.90 -3.34
C ALA A 24 41.15 -44.86 -3.84
N LEU A 25 40.70 -46.01 -4.33
CA LEU A 25 39.39 -46.31 -4.88
C LEU A 25 38.35 -46.53 -3.76
N ALA A 26 37.08 -46.36 -4.12
CA ALA A 26 35.86 -46.93 -3.53
C ALA A 26 35.27 -46.28 -2.25
N ALA A 27 34.16 -45.55 -2.42
CA ALA A 27 32.82 -46.05 -2.14
C ALA A 27 31.79 -44.95 -2.48
N ILE A 28 30.94 -45.24 -3.48
CA ILE A 28 29.78 -44.41 -3.81
C ILE A 28 28.72 -44.72 -2.76
N SER A 29 28.67 -43.93 -1.68
CA SER A 29 27.51 -43.88 -0.80
C SER A 29 26.56 -42.83 -1.36
N ALA A 30 25.53 -43.30 -2.06
CA ALA A 30 24.35 -42.53 -2.40
C ALA A 30 23.65 -42.11 -1.10
N ALA A 31 24.08 -40.99 -0.52
CA ALA A 31 23.24 -40.25 0.40
C ALA A 31 22.12 -39.64 -0.44
N GLY A 32 20.93 -40.22 -0.33
CA GLY A 32 19.74 -39.75 -1.00
C GLY A 32 19.61 -38.25 -0.80
N GLN A 33 19.71 -37.51 -1.90
CA GLN A 33 19.03 -36.24 -2.01
C GLN A 33 17.54 -36.57 -1.88
N GLU A 34 17.03 -36.51 -0.65
CA GLU A 34 15.65 -36.14 -0.44
C GLU A 34 15.50 -34.78 -1.15
N ASN A 35 15.02 -34.87 -2.39
CA ASN A 35 14.35 -33.78 -3.06
C ASN A 35 13.23 -33.35 -2.11
N SER A 36 13.56 -32.45 -1.18
CA SER A 36 12.58 -31.62 -0.53
C SER A 36 12.01 -30.77 -1.65
N ALA A 37 10.97 -31.32 -2.28
CA ALA A 37 10.09 -30.58 -3.15
C ALA A 37 9.64 -29.39 -2.31
N ALA A 38 10.24 -28.23 -2.57
CA ALA A 38 9.78 -26.97 -2.05
C ALA A 38 8.27 -26.95 -2.32
N ALA A 39 7.49 -27.02 -1.24
CA ALA A 39 6.04 -27.05 -1.31
C ALA A 39 5.56 -25.74 -1.96
N LYS A 40 5.50 -25.73 -3.28
CA LYS A 40 4.62 -24.85 -4.05
C LYS A 40 3.19 -25.28 -3.72
N GLU A 41 2.65 -24.87 -2.57
CA GLU A 41 1.20 -24.74 -2.40
C GLU A 41 0.76 -24.07 -1.08
N PRO A 42 0.72 -22.73 -1.07
CA PRO A 42 -0.16 -22.00 -0.16
C PRO A 42 -1.29 -21.25 -0.86
N ALA A 43 -1.17 -20.91 -2.15
CA ALA A 43 -2.14 -20.09 -2.88
C ALA A 43 -3.43 -20.84 -3.27
N ALA A 44 -3.38 -22.16 -3.44
CA ALA A 44 -4.53 -22.91 -3.97
C ALA A 44 -5.76 -22.93 -3.03
N ALA A 45 -5.57 -22.79 -1.72
CA ALA A 45 -6.65 -22.94 -0.74
C ALA A 45 -7.31 -21.62 -0.30
N VAL A 46 -6.76 -20.47 -0.72
CA VAL A 46 -7.27 -19.14 -0.38
C VAL A 46 -7.46 -18.37 -1.66
N HIS A 47 -8.66 -17.85 -1.86
CA HIS A 47 -9.02 -17.12 -3.06
C HIS A 47 -9.22 -15.64 -2.71
N VAL A 48 -8.74 -14.77 -3.59
CA VAL A 48 -9.02 -13.33 -3.53
C VAL A 48 -9.56 -12.87 -4.87
N SER A 49 -10.63 -12.08 -4.82
CA SER A 49 -11.19 -11.40 -5.99
C SER A 49 -11.28 -9.90 -5.73
N LEU A 50 -11.23 -9.13 -6.81
CA LEU A 50 -11.33 -7.67 -6.84
C LEU A 50 -12.59 -7.27 -7.60
N ALA A 51 -13.31 -6.30 -7.06
CA ALA A 51 -14.44 -5.66 -7.71
C ALA A 51 -14.44 -4.15 -7.42
N LEU A 52 -15.12 -3.36 -8.26
CA LEU A 52 -15.52 -2.00 -7.89
C LEU A 52 -16.57 -2.07 -6.78
N ALA A 53 -16.58 -1.06 -5.91
CA ALA A 53 -17.65 -0.92 -4.94
C ALA A 53 -18.93 -0.43 -5.66
N GLY A 54 -19.98 -1.26 -5.62
CA GLY A 54 -21.26 -0.98 -6.28
C GLY A 54 -21.20 -1.12 -7.80
N ASP A 55 -22.18 -0.55 -8.49
CA ASP A 55 -22.38 -0.73 -9.95
C ASP A 55 -21.75 0.39 -10.80
N LYS A 56 -21.06 1.34 -10.16
CA LYS A 56 -20.46 2.50 -10.82
C LYS A 56 -19.11 2.14 -11.42
N SER A 57 -18.94 2.42 -12.72
CA SER A 57 -17.69 2.19 -13.47
C SER A 57 -17.11 3.45 -14.12
N ILE A 58 -17.76 4.61 -13.97
CA ILE A 58 -17.31 5.88 -14.52
C ILE A 58 -17.22 6.90 -13.39
N PHE A 59 -16.02 7.39 -13.11
CA PHE A 59 -15.72 8.31 -12.02
C PHE A 59 -15.26 9.66 -12.57
N ARG A 60 -15.43 10.74 -11.80
CA ARG A 60 -14.81 12.03 -12.13
C ARG A 60 -13.43 12.15 -11.48
N THR A 61 -12.54 12.96 -12.06
CA THR A 61 -11.28 13.32 -11.40
C THR A 61 -11.57 13.94 -10.04
N GLY A 62 -10.98 13.38 -8.99
CA GLY A 62 -11.23 13.79 -7.59
C GLY A 62 -12.38 13.06 -6.89
N GLU A 63 -13.17 12.29 -7.63
CA GLU A 63 -14.10 11.33 -7.03
C GLU A 63 -13.33 10.09 -6.52
N PRO A 64 -13.65 9.55 -5.33
CA PRO A 64 -12.99 8.35 -4.83
C PRO A 64 -13.38 7.10 -5.64
N VAL A 65 -12.37 6.37 -6.13
CA VAL A 65 -12.55 5.04 -6.71
C VAL A 65 -12.37 4.00 -5.60
N ARG A 66 -13.48 3.35 -5.22
CA ARG A 66 -13.50 2.34 -4.16
C ARG A 66 -13.46 0.94 -4.75
N LEU A 67 -12.56 0.12 -4.24
CA LEU A 67 -12.35 -1.27 -4.60
C LEU A 67 -12.73 -2.17 -3.43
N VAL A 68 -13.21 -3.36 -3.72
CA VAL A 68 -13.50 -4.39 -2.71
C VAL A 68 -12.68 -5.62 -3.02
N LEU A 69 -11.80 -5.97 -2.09
CA LEU A 69 -11.18 -7.28 -2.00
C LEU A 69 -12.14 -8.25 -1.29
N SER A 70 -12.37 -9.41 -1.87
CA SER A 70 -13.21 -10.46 -1.30
C SER A 70 -12.40 -11.75 -1.16
N PHE A 71 -12.22 -12.19 0.08
CA PHE A 71 -11.39 -13.35 0.43
C PHE A 71 -12.24 -14.52 0.89
N THR A 72 -11.90 -15.73 0.43
CA THR A 72 -12.44 -17.00 0.92
C THR A 72 -11.32 -18.00 1.14
N ALA A 73 -11.58 -19.01 1.96
CA ALA A 73 -10.69 -20.15 2.14
C ALA A 73 -11.49 -21.46 2.07
N GLU A 74 -10.94 -22.44 1.36
CA GLU A 74 -11.56 -23.77 1.21
C GLU A 74 -11.48 -24.60 2.50
N ARG A 75 -10.53 -24.26 3.37
CA ARG A 75 -10.28 -24.94 4.65
C ARG A 75 -9.99 -23.93 5.76
N ALA A 76 -10.24 -24.34 6.99
CA ALA A 76 -9.91 -23.54 8.18
C ALA A 76 -8.39 -23.39 8.36
N GLY A 77 -7.99 -22.49 9.27
CA GLY A 77 -6.59 -22.26 9.62
C GLY A 77 -5.94 -21.05 8.92
N TYR A 78 -6.77 -20.17 8.34
CA TYR A 78 -6.32 -18.91 7.76
C TYR A 78 -6.96 -17.72 8.49
N GLN A 79 -6.15 -16.70 8.71
CA GLN A 79 -6.55 -15.41 9.24
C GLN A 79 -6.28 -14.33 8.19
N LEU A 80 -7.14 -13.32 8.15
CA LEU A 80 -7.05 -12.16 7.28
C LEU A 80 -6.87 -10.91 8.14
N ASP A 81 -5.87 -10.11 7.80
CA ASP A 81 -5.75 -8.73 8.27
C ASP A 81 -6.73 -7.83 7.47
N THR A 82 -7.74 -7.32 8.17
CA THR A 82 -8.75 -6.42 7.61
C THR A 82 -8.46 -4.95 7.86
N THR A 83 -7.32 -4.61 8.48
CA THR A 83 -6.93 -3.23 8.76
C THR A 83 -6.69 -2.47 7.46
N THR A 84 -7.31 -1.30 7.35
CA THR A 84 -7.00 -0.30 6.35
C THR A 84 -6.59 0.98 7.07
N THR A 85 -5.66 1.72 6.47
CA THR A 85 -5.09 2.93 7.04
C THR A 85 -5.05 3.99 5.97
N LYS A 86 -5.06 5.25 6.42
CA LYS A 86 -4.67 6.39 5.62
C LYS A 86 -3.49 7.05 6.36
N PRO A 87 -2.30 7.18 5.75
CA PRO A 87 -1.97 6.74 4.39
C PRO A 87 -1.99 5.22 4.29
N ALA A 88 -2.10 4.71 3.06
CA ALA A 88 -2.23 3.28 2.82
C ALA A 88 -0.99 2.48 3.26
N SER A 89 -1.23 1.39 4.01
CA SER A 89 -0.20 0.45 4.44
C SER A 89 0.43 -0.30 3.25
N PRO A 90 1.72 -0.68 3.31
CA PRO A 90 2.39 -1.45 2.25
C PRO A 90 1.91 -2.90 2.13
N ILE A 91 0.92 -3.33 2.93
CA ILE A 91 0.35 -4.69 2.87
C ILE A 91 -0.35 -5.00 1.53
N ASP A 92 -0.78 -3.95 0.83
CA ASP A 92 -1.32 -4.02 -0.53
C ASP A 92 -0.49 -3.16 -1.50
N ASP A 93 -0.23 -3.72 -2.68
CA ASP A 93 0.34 -3.01 -3.83
C ASP A 93 -0.70 -2.92 -4.96
N VAL A 94 -1.06 -1.68 -5.30
CA VAL A 94 -2.03 -1.36 -6.36
C VAL A 94 -1.30 -1.22 -7.68
N ILE A 95 -1.54 -2.16 -8.59
CA ILE A 95 -0.96 -2.19 -9.93
C ILE A 95 -1.97 -1.60 -10.90
N ILE A 96 -1.63 -0.47 -11.51
CA ILE A 96 -2.51 0.28 -12.42
C ILE A 96 -1.92 0.35 -13.83
N SER A 97 -2.80 0.30 -14.82
CA SER A 97 -2.49 0.54 -16.24
C SER A 97 -3.59 1.40 -16.88
N PRO A 98 -3.26 2.40 -17.72
CA PRO A 98 -1.90 2.89 -17.96
C PRO A 98 -1.34 3.58 -16.71
N VAL A 99 -0.01 3.57 -16.58
CA VAL A 99 0.68 4.34 -15.52
C VAL A 99 0.62 5.84 -15.86
N SER A 100 0.76 6.19 -17.14
CA SER A 100 0.59 7.56 -17.63
C SER A 100 -0.82 8.07 -17.31
N GLY A 101 -0.90 9.27 -16.74
CA GLY A 101 -2.17 9.85 -16.29
C GLY A 101 -2.52 9.54 -14.84
N SER A 102 -1.65 8.83 -14.13
CA SER A 102 -1.76 8.61 -12.69
C SER A 102 -0.47 9.04 -11.98
N ASN A 103 -0.59 9.68 -10.83
CA ASN A 103 0.51 10.08 -9.97
C ASN A 103 0.44 9.30 -8.65
N ARG A 104 1.53 8.66 -8.24
CA ARG A 104 1.63 7.93 -6.97
C ARG A 104 2.00 8.88 -5.83
N TRP A 105 1.08 9.76 -5.45
CA TRP A 105 1.31 10.78 -4.42
C TRP A 105 1.78 10.18 -3.10
N LEU A 106 1.35 8.95 -2.78
CA LEU A 106 1.76 8.26 -1.57
C LEU A 106 3.27 7.96 -1.55
N ASP A 107 3.85 7.63 -2.71
CA ASP A 107 5.29 7.36 -2.82
C ASP A 107 6.10 8.66 -2.65
N GLU A 108 5.56 9.80 -3.12
CA GLU A 108 6.15 11.12 -2.86
C GLU A 108 6.09 11.49 -1.37
N TYR A 109 4.95 11.26 -0.72
CA TYR A 109 4.75 11.54 0.70
C TYR A 109 5.64 10.65 1.60
N SER A 110 5.71 9.35 1.28
CA SER A 110 6.34 8.35 2.16
C SER A 110 7.86 8.27 1.98
N PHE A 111 8.42 8.91 0.96
CA PHE A 111 9.80 8.71 0.53
C PHE A 111 10.16 7.22 0.45
N ALA A 112 11.02 6.72 1.35
CA ALA A 112 11.47 5.33 1.41
C ALA A 112 10.74 4.46 2.45
N GLY A 113 9.82 5.01 3.24
CA GLY A 113 9.19 4.32 4.37
C GLY A 113 7.69 4.52 4.42
N ARG A 114 6.91 3.51 4.01
CA ARG A 114 5.45 3.52 4.18
C ARG A 114 5.06 3.24 5.63
N TYR A 115 4.00 3.90 6.08
CA TYR A 115 3.43 3.68 7.41
C TYR A 115 2.95 2.24 7.58
N TYR A 116 3.31 1.61 8.69
CA TYR A 116 2.81 0.31 9.10
C TYR A 116 2.08 0.48 10.43
N PRO A 117 0.80 0.10 10.54
CA PRO A 117 0.07 0.21 11.80
C PRO A 117 0.66 -0.76 12.84
N ASP A 118 0.70 -0.32 14.10
CA ASP A 118 1.03 -1.15 15.26
C ASP A 118 -0.18 -1.95 15.80
N TYR A 119 -1.31 -1.86 15.09
CA TYR A 119 -2.54 -2.57 15.38
C TYR A 119 -3.03 -3.36 14.16
N SER A 120 -3.78 -4.43 14.41
CA SER A 120 -4.33 -5.29 13.36
C SER A 120 -5.73 -5.77 13.76
N SER A 121 -6.67 -5.68 12.82
CA SER A 121 -8.00 -6.28 12.92
C SER A 121 -7.99 -7.60 12.17
N ILE A 122 -8.36 -8.70 12.83
CA ILE A 122 -8.22 -10.05 12.29
C ILE A 122 -9.58 -10.69 12.11
N ALA A 123 -9.81 -11.26 10.92
CA ALA A 123 -10.93 -12.12 10.62
C ALA A 123 -10.46 -13.55 10.34
N THR A 124 -11.21 -14.56 10.78
CA THR A 124 -10.98 -15.95 10.36
C THR A 124 -11.59 -16.17 8.99
N LEU A 125 -10.82 -16.74 8.06
CA LEU A 125 -11.31 -17.09 6.74
C LEU A 125 -12.04 -18.44 6.74
N SER A 126 -13.04 -18.54 5.88
CA SER A 126 -13.83 -19.73 5.60
C SER A 126 -14.37 -19.65 4.17
N ALA A 127 -15.27 -20.56 3.80
CA ALA A 127 -15.99 -20.46 2.53
C ALA A 127 -16.88 -19.18 2.44
N LYS A 128 -17.25 -18.58 3.58
CA LYS A 128 -17.98 -17.30 3.60
C LYS A 128 -17.02 -16.14 3.28
N PRO A 129 -17.33 -15.28 2.30
CA PRO A 129 -16.47 -14.16 1.95
C PRO A 129 -16.29 -13.14 3.08
N VAL A 130 -15.04 -12.74 3.30
CA VAL A 130 -14.68 -11.56 4.11
C VAL A 130 -14.21 -10.46 3.16
N ARG A 131 -14.75 -9.24 3.35
CA ARG A 131 -14.54 -8.12 2.43
C ARG A 131 -13.65 -7.06 3.08
N VAL A 132 -12.73 -6.50 2.29
CA VAL A 132 -11.90 -5.34 2.65
C VAL A 132 -12.08 -4.29 1.57
N GLU A 133 -12.51 -3.09 1.96
CA GLU A 133 -12.65 -1.96 1.04
C GLU A 133 -11.35 -1.15 1.00
N LEU A 134 -10.85 -0.87 -0.21
CA LEU A 134 -9.70 -0.02 -0.45
C LEU A 134 -10.14 1.22 -1.25
N THR A 135 -9.69 2.40 -0.86
CA THR A 135 -9.89 3.62 -1.67
C THR A 135 -8.65 3.87 -2.49
N MET A 136 -8.71 3.73 -3.81
CA MET A 136 -7.55 3.90 -4.69
C MET A 136 -6.86 5.25 -4.53
N ASN A 137 -7.67 6.27 -4.24
CA ASN A 137 -7.19 7.63 -4.05
C ASN A 137 -6.21 7.74 -2.87
N ASP A 138 -6.15 6.76 -1.96
CA ASP A 138 -5.15 6.72 -0.88
C ASP A 138 -3.74 6.32 -1.34
N TRP A 139 -3.61 5.77 -2.56
CA TRP A 139 -2.30 5.47 -3.19
C TRP A 139 -2.01 6.42 -4.37
N ILE A 140 -3.05 6.74 -5.15
CA ILE A 140 -2.91 7.30 -6.50
C ILE A 140 -3.82 8.52 -6.68
N ARG A 141 -3.32 9.53 -7.36
CA ARG A 141 -4.09 10.63 -7.92
C ARG A 141 -4.24 10.44 -9.42
N PHE A 142 -5.47 10.50 -9.93
CA PHE A 142 -5.73 10.50 -11.38
C PHE A 142 -5.55 11.92 -11.94
N GLU A 143 -4.61 12.09 -12.87
CA GLU A 143 -4.31 13.38 -13.49
C GLU A 143 -4.97 13.54 -14.86
N HIS A 144 -5.18 12.43 -15.58
CA HIS A 144 -5.77 12.44 -16.91
C HIS A 144 -7.05 11.60 -16.98
N PRO A 145 -8.07 12.06 -17.71
CA PRO A 145 -9.19 11.23 -18.10
C PRO A 145 -8.74 10.04 -18.94
N GLY A 146 -9.44 8.93 -18.84
CA GLY A 146 -9.15 7.72 -19.59
C GLY A 146 -9.63 6.46 -18.91
N ARG A 147 -9.43 5.34 -19.58
CA ARG A 147 -9.74 4.01 -19.06
C ARG A 147 -8.55 3.47 -18.29
N TYR A 148 -8.78 3.10 -17.03
CA TYR A 148 -7.79 2.48 -16.17
C TYR A 148 -8.18 1.03 -15.88
N THR A 149 -7.16 0.20 -15.66
CA THR A 149 -7.28 -1.19 -15.25
C THR A 149 -6.38 -1.43 -14.05
N VAL A 150 -6.92 -2.10 -13.05
CA VAL A 150 -6.26 -2.28 -11.75
C VAL A 150 -6.26 -3.74 -11.35
N ARG A 151 -5.15 -4.17 -10.76
CA ARG A 151 -5.00 -5.40 -9.97
C ARG A 151 -4.38 -5.05 -8.62
N VAL A 152 -4.58 -5.90 -7.63
CA VAL A 152 -3.96 -5.74 -6.30
C VAL A 152 -3.13 -6.97 -6.00
N LYS A 153 -1.89 -6.76 -5.56
CA LYS A 153 -1.10 -7.77 -4.85
C LYS A 153 -1.24 -7.52 -3.35
N THR A 154 -1.56 -8.55 -2.58
CA THR A 154 -1.90 -8.42 -1.16
C THR A 154 -1.23 -9.50 -0.33
N SER A 155 -0.71 -9.09 0.83
CA SER A 155 -0.08 -9.99 1.82
C SER A 155 -0.88 -10.04 3.12
N ARG A 156 -2.20 -9.87 3.04
CA ARG A 156 -3.13 -9.82 4.20
C ARG A 156 -3.39 -11.16 4.87
N VAL A 157 -3.11 -12.29 4.20
CA VAL A 157 -3.49 -13.62 4.68
C VAL A 157 -2.33 -14.30 5.39
N ARG A 158 -2.59 -14.88 6.57
CA ARG A 158 -1.62 -15.68 7.33
C ARG A 158 -2.22 -17.01 7.79
N ARG A 159 -1.38 -18.00 8.05
CA ARG A 159 -1.81 -19.29 8.63
C ARG A 159 -1.77 -19.23 10.16
N THR A 160 -2.75 -19.86 10.80
CA THR A 160 -2.89 -19.87 12.28
C THR A 160 -2.00 -20.90 12.97
N ASN A 161 -1.57 -21.97 12.28
CA ASN A 161 -1.03 -23.17 12.92
C ASN A 161 0.49 -23.18 13.14
N SER A 162 1.19 -22.05 13.07
CA SER A 162 2.63 -22.00 13.29
C SER A 162 3.00 -20.94 14.34
N PRO A 163 3.10 -21.33 15.63
CA PRO A 163 3.49 -20.42 16.71
C PRO A 163 4.94 -19.90 16.59
N ARG A 164 5.74 -20.45 15.67
CA ARG A 164 7.15 -20.12 15.46
C ARG A 164 7.47 -19.55 14.08
N GLU A 165 6.53 -19.60 13.16
CA GLU A 165 6.67 -18.90 11.90
C GLU A 165 5.82 -17.64 12.00
N PHE A 166 6.49 -16.49 12.18
CA PHE A 166 6.06 -15.27 11.50
C PHE A 166 6.16 -15.52 9.99
N GLY A 167 5.40 -16.51 9.51
CA GLY A 167 5.51 -17.05 8.16
C GLY A 167 5.19 -15.94 7.19
N ILE A 168 6.02 -15.82 6.17
CA ILE A 168 5.80 -14.89 5.06
C ILE A 168 4.37 -15.14 4.57
N ALA A 169 3.49 -14.16 4.78
CA ALA A 169 2.13 -14.20 4.30
C ALA A 169 2.18 -14.50 2.79
N PRO A 170 1.50 -15.55 2.29
CA PRO A 170 1.46 -15.77 0.86
C PRO A 170 0.92 -14.52 0.17
N THR A 171 1.70 -13.94 -0.74
CA THR A 171 1.23 -12.84 -1.58
C THR A 171 0.22 -13.40 -2.56
N LEU A 172 -1.00 -12.88 -2.51
CA LEU A 172 -2.07 -13.20 -3.45
C LEU A 172 -2.18 -12.08 -4.47
N GLU A 173 -2.56 -12.42 -5.70
CA GLU A 173 -2.85 -11.45 -6.77
C GLU A 173 -4.30 -11.61 -7.22
N THR A 174 -5.00 -10.49 -7.38
CA THR A 174 -6.42 -10.48 -7.78
C THR A 174 -6.62 -10.59 -9.29
N ASN A 175 -7.85 -10.86 -9.70
CA ASN A 175 -8.30 -10.50 -11.06
C ASN A 175 -8.16 -8.99 -11.31
N ALA A 176 -8.20 -8.60 -12.60
CA ALA A 176 -8.21 -7.21 -13.01
C ALA A 176 -9.63 -6.64 -13.05
N VAL A 177 -9.76 -5.34 -12.79
CA VAL A 177 -11.00 -4.58 -12.94
C VAL A 177 -10.71 -3.27 -13.67
N SER A 178 -11.60 -2.86 -14.57
CA SER A 178 -11.44 -1.61 -15.33
C SER A 178 -12.56 -0.62 -15.02
N PHE A 179 -12.23 0.66 -15.10
CA PHE A 179 -13.17 1.78 -14.96
C PHE A 179 -12.68 2.97 -15.79
N ASP A 180 -13.58 3.92 -16.04
CA ASP A 180 -13.28 5.17 -16.74
C ASP A 180 -13.19 6.33 -15.76
N VAL A 181 -12.20 7.19 -15.95
CA VAL A 181 -12.10 8.49 -15.28
C VAL A 181 -12.40 9.57 -16.31
N LYS A 182 -13.31 10.48 -15.97
CA LYS A 182 -13.65 11.68 -16.75
C LYS A 182 -13.16 12.92 -16.04
N ALA A 183 -12.87 13.97 -16.79
CA ALA A 183 -12.52 15.25 -16.19
C ALA A 183 -13.69 15.76 -15.31
N MET A 184 -13.34 16.32 -14.16
CA MET A 184 -14.21 17.22 -13.42
C MET A 184 -13.91 18.64 -13.91
N SER A 185 -14.93 19.35 -14.37
CA SER A 185 -14.78 20.76 -14.75
C SER A 185 -14.57 21.61 -13.49
N GLU A 186 -13.95 22.78 -13.64
CA GLU A 186 -13.74 23.71 -12.53
C GLU A 186 -15.05 24.16 -11.88
N ALA A 187 -16.12 24.32 -12.67
CA ALA A 187 -17.45 24.67 -12.16
C ALA A 187 -18.06 23.54 -11.32
N GLU A 188 -17.94 22.29 -11.77
CA GLU A 188 -18.36 21.10 -11.01
C GLU A 188 -17.57 20.98 -9.71
N GLU A 189 -16.24 21.13 -9.77
CA GLU A 189 -15.40 21.05 -8.57
C GLU A 189 -15.70 22.19 -7.59
N THR A 190 -15.91 23.42 -8.08
CA THR A 190 -16.29 24.55 -7.24
C THR A 190 -17.64 24.32 -6.53
N ALA A 191 -18.61 23.73 -7.23
CA ALA A 191 -19.89 23.35 -6.63
C ALA A 191 -19.68 22.29 -5.53
N GLU A 192 -18.84 21.29 -5.79
CA GLU A 192 -18.56 20.21 -4.84
C GLU A 192 -17.77 20.69 -3.62
N VAL A 193 -16.78 21.56 -3.81
CA VAL A 193 -16.04 22.21 -2.71
C VAL A 193 -16.99 23.01 -1.84
N ARG A 194 -17.92 23.79 -2.42
CA ARG A 194 -18.93 24.53 -1.63
C ARG A 194 -19.82 23.57 -0.84
N ARG A 195 -20.29 22.49 -1.47
CA ARG A 195 -21.10 21.47 -0.80
C ARG A 195 -20.37 20.87 0.40
N LEU A 196 -19.14 20.38 0.19
CA LEU A 196 -18.32 19.77 1.23
C LEU A 196 -17.96 20.77 2.34
N ALA A 197 -17.65 22.01 1.98
CA ALA A 197 -17.35 23.05 2.96
C ALA A 197 -18.55 23.35 3.87
N THR A 198 -19.75 23.52 3.29
CA THR A 198 -20.98 23.71 4.07
C THR A 198 -21.26 22.53 4.99
N LEU A 199 -21.09 21.29 4.50
CA LEU A 199 -21.29 20.10 5.32
C LEU A 199 -20.25 19.99 6.44
N LEU A 200 -18.99 20.31 6.17
CA LEU A 200 -17.92 20.31 7.18
C LEU A 200 -18.18 21.34 8.29
N ASP A 201 -18.70 22.51 7.92
CA ASP A 201 -19.02 23.56 8.88
C ASP A 201 -20.25 23.21 9.74
N ALA A 202 -21.14 22.35 9.21
CA ALA A 202 -22.31 21.83 9.90
C ALA A 202 -22.11 20.49 10.64
N ALA A 203 -20.95 19.85 10.46
CA ALA A 203 -20.66 18.53 11.01
C ALA A 203 -20.74 18.53 12.54
N LYS A 204 -21.44 17.55 13.11
CA LYS A 204 -21.76 17.54 14.56
C LYS A 204 -20.83 16.67 15.39
N ASN A 205 -20.07 15.79 14.73
CA ASN A 205 -19.18 14.84 15.38
C ASN A 205 -17.92 14.63 14.52
N TRP A 206 -16.89 14.07 15.16
CA TRP A 206 -15.60 13.89 14.54
C TRP A 206 -15.62 12.84 13.42
N GLN A 207 -16.53 11.86 13.44
CA GLN A 207 -16.65 10.83 12.42
C GLN A 207 -17.15 11.43 11.09
N GLU A 208 -18.20 12.24 11.17
CA GLU A 208 -18.76 12.98 10.04
C GLU A 208 -17.74 13.97 9.48
N GLU A 209 -17.09 14.74 10.37
CA GLU A 209 -16.03 15.66 10.00
C GLU A 209 -14.87 14.95 9.28
N ALA A 210 -14.40 13.82 9.82
CA ALA A 210 -13.32 13.05 9.22
C ALA A 210 -13.70 12.54 7.82
N LYS A 211 -14.91 12.01 7.66
CA LYS A 211 -15.41 11.51 6.36
C LYS A 211 -15.50 12.64 5.32
N LEU A 212 -16.06 13.78 5.68
CA LEU A 212 -16.20 14.91 4.76
C LEU A 212 -14.84 15.54 4.41
N ALA A 213 -13.91 15.58 5.36
CA ALA A 213 -12.54 16.03 5.11
C ALA A 213 -11.80 15.04 4.20
N GLU A 214 -12.08 13.75 4.32
CA GLU A 214 -11.58 12.73 3.41
C GLU A 214 -12.14 12.93 1.99
N GLU A 215 -13.45 13.14 1.82
CA GLU A 215 -14.02 13.45 0.51
C GLU A 215 -13.38 14.71 -0.11
N LEU A 216 -13.20 15.77 0.68
CA LEU A 216 -12.50 16.98 0.24
C LEU A 216 -11.04 16.71 -0.14
N SER A 217 -10.36 15.80 0.58
CA SER A 217 -8.95 15.45 0.32
C SER A 217 -8.73 14.94 -1.10
N TYR A 218 -9.71 14.26 -1.68
CA TYR A 218 -9.60 13.64 -3.00
C TYR A 218 -9.75 14.61 -4.16
N LEU A 219 -10.43 15.75 -3.99
CA LEU A 219 -10.52 16.80 -5.01
C LEU A 219 -9.13 17.39 -5.31
N THR A 220 -8.84 17.75 -6.56
CA THR A 220 -7.43 18.03 -6.96
C THR A 220 -7.20 19.41 -7.57
N GLY A 221 -8.24 20.11 -8.03
CA GLY A 221 -8.11 21.40 -8.69
C GLY A 221 -7.86 22.57 -7.74
N ALA A 222 -7.64 23.75 -8.33
CA ALA A 222 -7.41 24.99 -7.60
C ALA A 222 -8.50 25.34 -6.56
N PRO A 223 -9.82 25.17 -6.82
CA PRO A 223 -10.85 25.48 -5.84
C PRO A 223 -10.70 24.67 -4.54
N SER A 224 -10.47 23.36 -4.67
CA SER A 224 -10.30 22.49 -3.51
C SER A 224 -8.97 22.73 -2.81
N THR A 225 -7.91 23.04 -3.56
CA THR A 225 -6.59 23.37 -3.01
C THR A 225 -6.66 24.58 -2.08
N ARG A 226 -7.30 25.67 -2.51
CA ARG A 226 -7.48 26.87 -1.67
C ARG A 226 -8.27 26.58 -0.40
N GLU A 227 -9.33 25.77 -0.52
CA GLU A 227 -10.15 25.40 0.63
C GLU A 227 -9.39 24.52 1.62
N LYS A 228 -8.57 23.57 1.14
CA LYS A 228 -7.70 22.75 1.99
C LYS A 228 -6.68 23.60 2.74
N VAL A 229 -6.03 24.56 2.07
CA VAL A 229 -5.08 25.48 2.71
C VAL A 229 -5.78 26.32 3.78
N ARG A 230 -6.94 26.91 3.46
CA ARG A 230 -7.74 27.67 4.42
C ARG A 230 -8.04 26.83 5.67
N ARG A 231 -8.51 25.59 5.46
CA ARG A 231 -8.85 24.64 6.53
C ARG A 231 -7.67 24.12 7.32
N PHE A 232 -6.50 23.99 6.68
CA PHE A 232 -5.25 23.63 7.34
C PHE A 232 -4.81 24.73 8.32
N LEU A 233 -4.84 26.00 7.86
CA LEU A 233 -4.45 27.16 8.66
C LEU A 233 -5.47 27.48 9.77
N SER A 234 -6.76 27.23 9.55
CA SER A 234 -7.82 27.48 10.53
C SER A 234 -8.22 26.25 11.35
N GLY A 235 -7.44 25.17 11.31
CA GLY A 235 -7.81 23.85 11.83
C GLY A 235 -7.74 23.66 13.35
N ALA A 236 -7.56 24.73 14.13
CA ALA A 236 -7.43 24.63 15.58
C ALA A 236 -8.67 23.97 16.23
N GLY A 237 -8.45 23.02 17.14
CA GLY A 237 -9.52 22.31 17.85
C GLY A 237 -10.21 21.21 17.05
N LYS A 238 -9.75 20.92 15.83
CA LYS A 238 -10.27 19.84 14.99
C LYS A 238 -9.68 18.48 15.36
N SER A 239 -10.38 17.41 14.98
CA SER A 239 -9.93 16.05 15.27
C SER A 239 -8.62 15.71 14.54
N GLY A 240 -7.84 14.77 15.08
CA GLY A 240 -6.62 14.29 14.42
C GLY A 240 -6.88 13.74 13.02
N ASN A 241 -7.98 12.99 12.84
CA ASN A 241 -8.39 12.45 11.55
C ASN A 241 -8.75 13.55 10.54
N TYR A 242 -9.43 14.62 10.97
CA TYR A 242 -9.68 15.78 10.12
C TYR A 242 -8.37 16.39 9.63
N PHE A 243 -7.46 16.70 10.55
CA PHE A 243 -6.21 17.37 10.22
C PHE A 243 -5.38 16.51 9.26
N GLN A 244 -5.30 15.20 9.53
CA GLN A 244 -4.64 14.23 8.68
C GLN A 244 -5.21 14.21 7.26
N ASN A 245 -6.54 14.19 7.11
CA ASN A 245 -7.19 14.21 5.80
C ASN A 245 -6.92 15.50 5.02
N ILE A 246 -6.98 16.65 5.69
CA ILE A 246 -6.66 17.94 5.07
C ILE A 246 -5.19 17.97 4.63
N PHE A 247 -4.28 17.53 5.50
CA PHE A 247 -2.85 17.48 5.22
C PHE A 247 -2.50 16.58 4.03
N PHE A 248 -3.01 15.34 3.98
CA PHE A 248 -2.81 14.48 2.81
C PHE A 248 -3.49 15.06 1.56
N GLY A 249 -4.62 15.73 1.71
CA GLY A 249 -5.28 16.44 0.63
C GLY A 249 -4.39 17.49 -0.05
N LEU A 250 -3.44 18.11 0.66
CA LEU A 250 -2.47 19.04 0.08
C LEU A 250 -1.40 18.32 -0.76
N TYR A 251 -0.97 17.12 -0.37
CA TYR A 251 -0.16 16.27 -1.24
C TYR A 251 -0.95 15.83 -2.49
N MET A 252 -2.24 15.59 -2.35
CA MET A 252 -3.08 15.21 -3.48
C MET A 252 -3.47 16.39 -4.39
N ALA A 253 -3.29 17.64 -3.98
CA ALA A 253 -3.59 18.81 -4.80
C ALA A 253 -2.74 18.85 -6.07
N ARG A 254 -3.35 19.09 -7.24
CA ARG A 254 -2.63 19.25 -8.52
C ARG A 254 -1.92 20.60 -8.56
N ASP A 255 -2.58 21.65 -8.11
CA ASP A 255 -2.08 23.02 -8.16
C ASP A 255 -1.26 23.35 -6.90
N ARG A 256 -0.18 22.59 -6.66
CA ARG A 256 0.65 22.69 -5.45
C ARG A 256 1.36 24.04 -5.27
N VAL A 257 1.46 24.89 -6.30
CA VAL A 257 1.97 26.27 -6.13
C VAL A 257 1.07 27.09 -5.20
N LEU A 258 -0.20 26.68 -5.05
CA LEU A 258 -1.16 27.27 -4.13
C LEU A 258 -1.16 26.62 -2.74
N ALA A 259 -0.43 25.51 -2.55
CA ALA A 259 -0.39 24.70 -1.33
C ALA A 259 0.89 24.96 -0.53
#